data_AF-A0A2V7J376-F1
#
_entry.id   AF-A0A2V7J376-F1
#
_cell.length_a   1.000
_cell.length_b   1.000
_cell.length_c   1.000
_cell.angle_alpha   90.00
_cell.angle_beta   90.00
_cell.angle_gamma   90.00
#
_symmetry.space_group_name_H-M   'P 1'
#
loop_
_entity.id
_entity.type
_entity.pdbx_description
1 polymer ?
#
loop_
_entity_poly.entity_id
_entity_poly.type
_entity_poly.pdbx_seq_one_letter_code
_entity_poly.pdbx_strand_id
1 'polypeptide(L)'
;LVKDGGFPGVVIRMGKGLDRFEMKGATAIVGAGMPTPILARRTAEAGFVGVERFIGIPGTVGGGIYMNAGCHGAEFAEIVTEVSVM
;
A
#
# COMPACT_ATOMS: atom_id res chain seq x y z
N LEU A 1 -11.82 -8.92 -10.97
CA LEU A 1 -12.03 -10.18 -11.73
C LEU A 1 -11.43 -10.00 -13.11
N VAL A 2 -10.74 -11.02 -13.63
CA VAL A 2 -10.19 -11.02 -14.99
C VAL A 2 -10.97 -12.08 -15.78
N LYS A 3 -11.36 -11.78 -17.03
CA LYS A 3 -12.06 -12.73 -17.90
C LYS A 3 -11.12 -13.88 -18.27
N ASP A 4 -11.66 -15.07 -18.53
CA ASP A 4 -10.86 -16.24 -18.94
C ASP A 4 -10.07 -16.01 -20.23
N GLY A 5 -10.57 -15.13 -21.11
CA GLY A 5 -9.84 -14.68 -22.31
C GLY A 5 -8.62 -13.79 -22.04
N GLY A 6 -8.31 -13.48 -20.77
CA GLY A 6 -7.15 -12.71 -20.37
C GLY A 6 -7.26 -11.20 -20.63
N PHE A 7 -6.11 -10.54 -20.76
CA PHE A 7 -5.99 -9.11 -21.01
C PHE A 7 -5.16 -8.87 -22.29
N PRO A 8 -5.72 -8.23 -23.33
CA PRO A 8 -4.95 -7.89 -24.52
C PRO A 8 -4.03 -6.70 -24.23
N GLY A 9 -2.71 -6.94 -24.18
CA GLY A 9 -1.70 -5.91 -23.94
C GLY A 9 -0.69 -6.30 -22.87
N VAL A 10 -0.07 -5.30 -22.26
CA VAL A 10 0.95 -5.48 -21.22
C VAL A 10 0.32 -5.30 -19.84
N VAL A 11 0.54 -6.28 -18.95
CA VAL A 11 0.18 -6.19 -17.53
C VAL A 11 1.43 -5.91 -16.71
N ILE A 12 1.47 -4.77 -16.04
CA ILE A 12 2.55 -4.41 -15.11
C ILE A 12 2.13 -4.80 -13.70
N ARG A 13 2.87 -5.73 -13.08
CA ARG A 13 2.64 -6.13 -11.70
C ARG A 13 3.49 -5.29 -10.76
N MET A 14 2.83 -4.50 -9.91
CA MET A 14 3.48 -3.83 -8.79
C MET A 14 3.82 -4.86 -7.70
N GLY A 15 5.10 -4.96 -7.33
CA GLY A 15 5.57 -5.96 -6.35
C GLY A 15 7.05 -5.77 -6.00
N LYS A 16 7.79 -6.88 -5.86
CA LYS A 16 9.23 -6.87 -5.54
C LYS A 16 9.99 -5.99 -6.53
N GLY A 17 10.79 -5.06 -6.01
CA GLY A 17 11.49 -4.04 -6.80
C GLY A 17 10.77 -2.68 -6.82
N LEU A 18 9.49 -2.66 -6.44
CA LEU A 18 8.69 -1.45 -6.22
C LEU A 18 8.12 -1.41 -4.79
N ASP A 19 8.72 -2.16 -3.88
CA ASP A 19 8.33 -2.36 -2.48
C ASP A 19 9.29 -1.67 -1.50
N ARG A 20 9.90 -0.55 -1.92
CA ARG A 20 10.78 0.26 -1.07
C ARG A 20 10.09 0.68 0.22
N PHE A 21 10.86 0.78 1.29
CA PHE A 21 10.40 1.31 2.58
C PHE A 21 11.55 2.09 3.19
N GLU A 22 11.32 3.38 3.42
CA GLU A 22 12.32 4.29 3.95
C GLU A 22 11.65 5.19 5.00
N MET A 23 12.22 5.23 6.20
CA MET A 23 11.74 6.10 7.27
C MET A 23 12.33 7.50 7.12
N LYS A 24 11.49 8.53 7.27
CA LYS A 24 11.87 9.95 7.26
C LYS A 24 11.23 10.67 8.45
N GLY A 25 11.86 10.51 9.62
CA GLY A 25 11.35 11.06 10.87
C GLY A 25 9.96 10.52 11.18
N ALA A 26 8.95 11.40 11.19
CA ALA A 26 7.55 11.07 11.45
C ALA A 26 6.77 10.61 10.20
N THR A 27 7.44 10.36 9.08
CA THR A 27 6.82 9.87 7.83
C THR A 27 7.58 8.66 7.28
N ALA A 28 6.95 7.90 6.38
CA ALA A 28 7.59 6.81 5.66
C ALA A 28 7.35 6.95 4.16
N ILE A 29 8.40 6.79 3.35
CA ILE A 29 8.28 6.64 1.90
C ILE A 29 8.10 5.15 1.60
N VAL A 30 7.00 4.83 0.96
CA VAL A 30 6.59 3.45 0.69
C VAL A 30 6.37 3.26 -0.80
N GLY A 31 6.91 2.18 -1.34
CA GLY A 31 6.70 1.80 -2.72
C GLY A 31 5.32 1.20 -2.95
N ALA A 32 4.71 1.48 -4.10
CA ALA A 32 3.37 1.00 -4.47
C ALA A 32 3.25 -0.54 -4.54
N GLY A 33 4.38 -1.26 -4.65
CA GLY A 33 4.45 -2.72 -4.61
C GLY A 33 4.50 -3.32 -3.20
N MET A 34 4.60 -2.52 -2.14
CA MET A 34 4.64 -3.02 -0.76
C MET A 34 3.32 -3.70 -0.40
N PRO A 35 3.31 -4.94 0.13
CA PRO A 35 2.10 -5.54 0.67
C PRO A 35 1.57 -4.72 1.86
N THR A 36 0.27 -4.43 1.88
CA THR A 36 -0.34 -3.63 2.95
C THR A 36 -0.15 -4.22 4.35
N PRO A 37 -0.21 -5.54 4.57
CA PRO A 37 0.07 -6.12 5.88
C PRO A 37 1.53 -5.92 6.33
N ILE A 38 2.47 -5.87 5.37
CA ILE A 38 3.88 -5.60 5.66
C ILE A 38 4.11 -4.12 5.98
N LEU A 39 3.41 -3.21 5.29
CA LEU A 39 3.39 -1.80 5.64
C LEU A 39 2.97 -1.64 7.12
N ALA A 40 1.78 -2.14 7.46
CA ALA A 40 1.22 -2.06 8.81
C ALA A 40 2.19 -2.59 9.88
N ARG A 41 2.81 -3.74 9.61
CA ARG A 41 3.80 -4.33 10.51
C ARG A 41 5.05 -3.46 10.66
N ARG A 42 5.67 -3.01 9.57
CA ARG A 42 6.92 -2.23 9.61
C ARG A 42 6.73 -0.87 10.27
N THR A 43 5.60 -0.22 10.03
CA THR A 43 5.28 1.05 10.68
C THR A 43 5.02 0.86 12.17
N ALA A 44 4.33 -0.22 12.56
CA ALA A 44 4.13 -0.54 13.97
C ALA A 44 5.46 -0.86 14.68
N GLU A 45 6.34 -1.64 14.05
CA GLU A 45 7.71 -1.90 14.55
C GLU A 45 8.55 -0.62 14.68
N ALA A 46 8.27 0.40 13.87
CA ALA A 46 8.89 1.72 13.94
C ALA A 46 8.19 2.70 14.92
N GLY A 47 7.16 2.25 15.65
CA GLY A 47 6.45 3.06 16.64
C GLY A 47 5.36 4.00 16.09
N PHE A 48 4.94 3.82 14.84
CA PHE A 48 3.86 4.60 14.24
C PHE A 48 2.51 4.05 14.68
N VAL A 49 1.52 4.94 14.77
CA VAL A 49 0.16 4.62 15.18
C VAL A 49 -0.81 5.01 14.06
N GLY A 50 -1.88 4.23 13.90
CA GLY A 50 -2.94 4.42 12.92
C GLY A 50 -2.81 3.53 11.67
N VAL A 51 -1.59 3.08 11.33
CA VAL A 51 -1.32 2.26 10.14
C VAL A 51 -1.56 0.77 10.40
N GLU A 52 -1.48 0.33 11.66
CA GLU A 52 -1.80 -1.04 12.08
C GLU A 52 -3.23 -1.47 11.71
N ARG A 53 -4.16 -0.52 11.59
CA ARG A 53 -5.57 -0.74 11.20
C ARG A 53 -5.69 -1.39 9.82
N PHE A 54 -4.68 -1.23 8.95
CA PHE A 54 -4.67 -1.77 7.59
C PHE A 54 -4.11 -3.20 7.48
N ILE A 55 -3.74 -3.86 8.59
CA ILE A 55 -3.15 -5.21 8.61
C ILE A 55 -4.02 -6.27 7.89
N GLY A 56 -5.33 -6.10 7.89
CA GLY A 56 -6.31 -7.02 7.29
C GLY A 56 -6.54 -6.81 5.79
N ILE A 57 -5.96 -5.77 5.17
CA ILE A 57 -6.20 -5.47 3.76
C ILE A 57 -5.27 -6.33 2.88
N PRO A 58 -5.81 -7.22 2.04
CA PRO A 58 -5.01 -7.93 1.04
C PRO A 58 -4.61 -6.98 -0.10
N GLY A 59 -3.49 -7.29 -0.75
CA GLY A 59 -2.97 -6.51 -1.88
C GLY A 59 -1.76 -5.65 -1.52
N THR A 60 -1.51 -4.61 -2.33
CA THR A 60 -0.36 -3.70 -2.16
C THR A 60 -0.81 -2.29 -1.83
N VAL A 61 0.12 -1.48 -1.32
CA VAL A 61 -0.05 -0.06 -1.01
C VAL A 61 -0.56 0.72 -2.22
N GLY A 62 -0.05 0.45 -3.42
CA GLY A 62 -0.51 1.13 -4.64
C GLY A 62 -1.99 0.85 -4.95
N GLY A 63 -2.43 -0.41 -4.78
CA GLY A 63 -3.84 -0.76 -4.89
C GLY A 63 -4.68 -0.14 -3.79
N GLY A 64 -4.15 -0.09 -2.56
CA GLY A 64 -4.77 0.57 -1.41
C GLY A 64 -5.00 2.07 -1.66
N ILE A 65 -4.00 2.77 -2.19
CA ILE A 65 -4.11 4.18 -2.59
C ILE A 65 -5.15 4.35 -3.69
N TYR A 66 -5.08 3.54 -4.77
CA TYR A 66 -6.00 3.66 -5.90
C TYR A 66 -7.47 3.49 -5.51
N MET A 67 -7.74 2.62 -4.54
CA MET A 67 -9.10 2.31 -4.09
C MET A 67 -9.56 3.10 -2.86
N ASN A 68 -8.69 3.95 -2.27
CA ASN A 68 -8.86 4.46 -0.91
C ASN A 68 -9.29 3.34 0.07
N ALA A 69 -8.51 2.25 0.09
CA ALA A 69 -8.91 1.04 0.80
C ALA A 69 -9.12 1.30 2.29
N GLY A 70 -10.14 0.66 2.87
CA GLY A 70 -10.49 0.85 4.27
C GLY A 70 -10.61 -0.45 5.05
N CYS A 71 -10.26 -0.40 6.34
CA CYS A 71 -10.37 -1.52 7.28
C CYS A 71 -10.44 -0.99 8.72
N HIS A 72 -11.20 -1.66 9.59
CA HIS A 72 -11.34 -1.28 11.00
C HIS A 72 -11.73 0.20 11.23
N GLY A 73 -12.58 0.76 10.37
CA GLY A 73 -13.03 2.15 10.46
C GLY A 73 -11.97 3.19 10.06
N ALA A 74 -10.91 2.76 9.38
CA ALA A 74 -9.87 3.61 8.83
C ALA A 74 -9.81 3.53 7.30
N GLU A 75 -9.40 4.60 6.63
CA GLU A 75 -9.11 4.64 5.20
C GLU A 75 -7.72 5.21 4.88
N PHE A 76 -7.16 4.86 3.72
CA PHE A 76 -5.82 5.34 3.31
C PHE A 76 -5.75 6.88 3.27
N ALA A 77 -6.85 7.56 2.91
CA ALA A 77 -6.91 9.02 2.90
C ALA A 77 -6.60 9.67 4.27
N GLU A 78 -6.76 8.96 5.38
CA GLU A 78 -6.41 9.47 6.72
C GLU A 78 -4.89 9.51 6.98
N ILE A 79 -4.09 8.71 6.27
CA ILE A 79 -2.65 8.55 6.55
C ILE A 79 -1.73 8.98 5.41
N VAL A 80 -2.28 9.20 4.20
CA VAL A 80 -1.50 9.57 3.01
C VAL A 80 -1.30 11.08 2.96
N THR A 81 -0.04 11.51 2.83
CA THR A 81 0.32 12.93 2.69
C THR A 81 0.61 13.32 1.24
N GLU A 82 1.28 12.45 0.49
CA GLU A 82 1.68 12.69 -0.91
C GLU A 82 1.74 11.37 -1.68
N VAL A 83 1.44 11.43 -2.99
CA VAL A 83 1.59 10.30 -3.92
C VAL A 83 2.31 10.77 -5.19
N SER A 84 3.43 10.13 -5.53
CA SER A 84 4.07 10.32 -6.84
C SER A 84 3.45 9.37 -7.87
N VAL A 85 2.99 9.92 -9.00
CA VAL A 85 2.36 9.16 -10.10
C VAL A 85 3.15 9.32 -11.40
N MET A 86 3.05 8.35 -12.31
CA MET A 86 3.66 8.34 -13.65
C MET A 86 2.61 8.32 -14.74
#